data_AF-A0AAW6SUT7-F1
#
_entry.id   AF-A0AAW6SUT7-F1
#
_cell.length_a   1.000
_cell.length_b   1.000
_cell.length_c   1.000
_cell.angle_alpha   90.00
_cell.angle_beta   90.00
_cell.angle_gamma   90.00
#
_symmetry.space_group_name_H-M   'P 1'
#
loop_
_entity.id
_entity.type
_entity.pdbx_description
1 polymer ?
#
loop_
_entity_poly.entity_id
_entity_poly.type
_entity_poly.pdbx_seq_one_letter_code
_entity_poly.pdbx_strand_id
1 'polypeptide(L)'
;MQFGSGDLTIDLSGTFTDQDGDTLALTASSGDASIARVNIIGTNVVVTPIAIGATNISITADDGKGGLVTDSFILTVNGPIQTNAMFFFGDGADVQSVTKDVPVAPFLRFDYFTRTRFTNGTLVISLEGITATTSDSVNIDGWRSIDASEISEDGHTLTFTGINFSGDIAFEMHNKTYSEGTYIIRAQGDADGIGTTYSADNRTITVNAK
;
A
#
# COMPACT_ATOMS: atom_id res chain seq x y z
N MET A 1 12.31 -0.70 -17.02
CA MET A 1 12.15 0.67 -16.49
C MET A 1 10.98 0.67 -15.50
N GLN A 2 11.04 1.45 -14.42
CA GLN A 2 10.04 1.47 -13.33
C GLN A 2 9.26 2.78 -13.37
N PHE A 3 7.92 2.72 -13.37
CA PHE A 3 7.08 3.92 -13.45
C PHE A 3 5.91 3.85 -12.46
N GLY A 4 5.51 5.01 -11.94
CA GLY A 4 4.36 5.21 -11.05
C GLY A 4 3.02 5.29 -11.80
N SER A 5 1.98 5.78 -11.13
CA SER A 5 0.57 5.77 -11.58
C SER A 5 0.20 6.82 -12.66
N GLY A 6 1.14 7.24 -13.50
CA GLY A 6 0.90 8.22 -14.57
C GLY A 6 1.17 7.64 -15.96
N ASP A 7 0.56 8.22 -16.99
CA ASP A 7 0.87 7.88 -18.39
C ASP A 7 2.35 8.17 -18.67
N LEU A 8 3.03 7.20 -19.28
CA LEU A 8 4.40 7.35 -19.73
C LEU A 8 4.38 7.68 -21.22
N THR A 9 4.98 8.81 -21.58
CA THR A 9 5.23 9.15 -22.98
C THR A 9 6.71 8.90 -23.29
N ILE A 10 6.97 8.04 -24.28
CA ILE A 10 8.30 7.74 -24.78
C ILE A 10 8.40 8.31 -26.19
N ASP A 11 9.35 9.21 -26.42
CA ASP A 11 9.67 9.69 -27.77
C ASP A 11 10.54 8.65 -28.49
N LEU A 12 10.08 8.21 -29.66
CA LEU A 12 10.80 7.25 -30.50
C LEU A 12 11.69 7.94 -31.53
N SER A 13 11.83 9.27 -31.50
CA SER A 13 12.71 10.00 -32.42
C SER A 13 14.13 9.44 -32.35
N GLY A 14 14.66 9.03 -33.51
CA GLY A 14 15.99 8.41 -33.61
C GLY A 14 16.11 6.98 -33.08
N THR A 15 15.03 6.34 -32.64
CA THR A 15 15.04 4.92 -32.25
C THR A 15 15.08 4.01 -33.48
N PHE A 16 14.36 4.40 -34.53
CA PHE A 16 14.36 3.72 -35.83
C PHE A 16 14.84 4.68 -36.90
N THR A 17 15.62 4.17 -37.85
CA THR A 17 16.12 4.93 -38.99
C THR A 17 16.01 4.09 -40.24
N ASP A 18 15.51 4.69 -41.31
CA ASP A 18 15.57 4.11 -42.65
C ASP A 18 16.77 4.68 -43.42
N GLN A 19 17.48 3.83 -44.18
CA GLN A 19 18.68 4.25 -44.92
C GLN A 19 18.36 5.02 -46.19
N ASP A 20 17.19 4.76 -46.77
CA ASP A 20 16.71 5.39 -48.01
C ASP A 20 15.92 6.68 -47.71
N GLY A 21 15.66 6.96 -46.43
CA GLY A 21 14.94 8.13 -45.95
C GLY A 21 13.42 7.98 -46.05
N ASP A 22 12.92 6.76 -46.17
CA ASP A 22 11.48 6.48 -46.23
C ASP A 22 10.80 6.80 -44.89
N THR A 23 9.52 7.16 -44.98
CA THR A 23 8.69 7.39 -43.78
C THR A 23 8.34 6.06 -43.13
N LEU A 24 8.74 5.88 -41.88
CA LEU A 24 8.44 4.67 -41.11
C LEU A 24 7.03 4.73 -40.51
N ALA A 25 6.25 3.67 -40.71
CA ALA A 25 5.00 3.45 -39.99
C ALA A 25 5.30 2.71 -38.68
N LEU A 26 4.93 3.33 -37.55
CA LEU A 26 5.17 2.77 -36.23
C LEU A 26 3.89 2.12 -35.68
N THR A 27 4.05 0.95 -35.06
CA THR A 27 2.99 0.27 -34.30
C THR A 27 3.51 -0.15 -32.93
N ALA A 28 2.66 -0.12 -31.90
CA ALA A 28 3.00 -0.56 -30.55
C ALA A 28 1.97 -1.58 -30.05
N SER A 29 2.44 -2.56 -29.30
CA SER A 29 1.59 -3.59 -28.69
C SER A 29 2.06 -3.91 -27.27
N SER A 30 1.10 -4.29 -26.41
CA SER A 30 1.37 -4.80 -25.07
C SER A 30 1.11 -6.31 -25.05
N GLY A 31 1.99 -7.06 -24.40
CA GLY A 31 1.81 -8.50 -24.17
C GLY A 31 0.63 -8.81 -23.25
N ASP A 32 0.26 -7.85 -22.39
CA ASP A 32 -0.91 -7.91 -21.51
C ASP A 32 -1.54 -6.52 -21.34
N ALA A 33 -2.65 -6.31 -22.05
CA ALA A 33 -3.42 -5.06 -22.01
C ALA A 33 -4.21 -4.86 -20.71
N SER A 34 -4.25 -5.85 -19.81
CA SER A 34 -4.79 -5.69 -18.46
C SER A 34 -3.75 -5.10 -17.49
N ILE A 35 -2.46 -5.24 -17.79
CA ILE A 35 -1.35 -4.63 -17.03
C ILE A 35 -1.04 -3.23 -17.55
N ALA A 36 -0.89 -3.07 -18.87
CA ALA A 36 -0.68 -1.76 -19.49
C ALA A 36 -1.19 -1.71 -20.93
N ARG A 37 -1.79 -0.59 -21.31
CA ARG A 37 -2.17 -0.29 -22.69
C ARG A 37 -1.14 0.62 -23.35
N VAL A 38 -1.02 0.51 -24.66
CA VAL A 38 -0.12 1.33 -25.45
C VAL A 38 -0.83 1.94 -26.65
N ASN A 39 -0.43 3.14 -27.01
CA ASN A 39 -0.91 3.85 -28.19
C ASN A 39 0.24 4.65 -28.82
N ILE A 40 0.15 4.95 -30.12
CA ILE A 40 1.09 5.83 -30.80
C ILE A 40 0.41 7.15 -31.14
N ILE A 41 1.06 8.26 -30.81
CA ILE A 41 0.64 9.63 -31.14
C ILE A 41 1.83 10.35 -31.77
N GLY A 42 1.79 10.52 -33.10
CA GLY A 42 2.94 11.03 -33.86
C GLY A 42 4.13 10.07 -33.76
N THR A 43 5.25 10.55 -33.22
CA THR A 43 6.47 9.74 -32.96
C THR A 43 6.54 9.21 -31.53
N ASN A 44 5.51 9.45 -30.71
CA ASN A 44 5.53 9.06 -29.30
C ASN A 44 4.72 7.78 -29.07
N VAL A 45 5.24 6.91 -28.22
CA VAL A 45 4.46 5.83 -27.59
C VAL A 45 3.94 6.35 -26.25
N VAL A 46 2.62 6.31 -26.09
CA VAL A 46 1.94 6.56 -24.82
C VAL A 46 1.61 5.21 -24.21
N VAL A 47 2.17 4.95 -23.03
CA VAL A 47 1.91 3.76 -22.23
C VAL A 47 1.06 4.16 -21.04
N THR A 48 -0.12 3.56 -20.91
CA THR A 48 -1.05 3.75 -19.79
C THR A 48 -1.02 2.52 -18.88
N PRO A 49 -0.41 2.61 -17.69
CA PRO A 49 -0.47 1.54 -16.69
C PRO A 49 -1.91 1.32 -16.22
N ILE A 50 -2.31 0.06 -16.04
CA ILE A 50 -3.66 -0.32 -15.59
C ILE A 50 -3.60 -1.11 -14.28
N ALA A 51 -2.69 -2.08 -14.17
CA ALA A 51 -2.57 -2.94 -13.01
C ALA A 51 -1.10 -3.25 -12.68
N ILE A 52 -0.86 -3.59 -11.41
CA ILE A 52 0.45 -4.06 -10.94
C ILE A 52 0.80 -5.34 -11.68
N GLY A 53 2.04 -5.41 -12.19
CA GLY A 53 2.51 -6.57 -12.93
C GLY A 53 3.62 -6.22 -13.90
N ALA A 54 4.05 -7.21 -14.67
CA ALA A 54 5.03 -7.04 -15.72
C ALA A 54 4.43 -7.46 -17.07
N THR A 55 4.62 -6.64 -18.09
CA THR A 55 4.20 -6.93 -19.47
C THR A 55 5.32 -6.54 -20.43
N ASN A 56 5.44 -7.26 -21.54
CA ASN A 56 6.36 -6.89 -22.60
C ASN A 56 5.69 -5.86 -23.52
N ILE A 57 6.37 -4.75 -23.80
CA ILE A 57 5.94 -3.77 -24.78
C ILE A 57 6.80 -3.95 -26.02
N SER A 58 6.16 -4.12 -27.18
CA SER A 58 6.83 -4.27 -28.48
C SER A 58 6.45 -3.13 -29.41
N ILE A 59 7.46 -2.51 -30.02
CA ILE A 59 7.31 -1.45 -31.01
C ILE A 59 7.88 -1.97 -32.33
N THR A 60 7.10 -1.85 -33.41
CA THR A 60 7.53 -2.25 -34.76
C THR A 60 7.53 -1.05 -35.69
N ALA A 61 8.62 -0.88 -36.42
CA ALA A 61 8.76 0.05 -37.52
C ALA A 61 8.70 -0.69 -38.86
N ASP A 62 7.86 -0.20 -39.77
CA ASP A 62 7.64 -0.72 -41.12
C ASP A 62 7.99 0.38 -42.14
N ASP A 63 8.84 0.06 -43.12
CA ASP A 63 9.21 0.97 -44.21
C ASP A 63 8.21 0.95 -45.40
N GLY A 64 7.21 0.07 -45.37
CA GLY A 64 6.24 -0.12 -46.44
C GLY A 64 6.81 -0.77 -47.71
N LYS A 65 8.09 -1.16 -47.68
CA LYS A 65 8.86 -1.82 -48.76
C LYS A 65 9.36 -3.21 -48.37
N GLY A 66 9.00 -3.67 -47.17
CA GLY A 66 9.27 -5.01 -46.67
C GLY A 66 10.33 -5.07 -45.58
N GLY A 67 10.95 -3.94 -45.22
CA GLY A 67 11.78 -3.79 -44.04
C GLY A 67 10.92 -3.62 -42.78
N LEU A 68 11.06 -4.57 -41.86
CA LEU A 68 10.36 -4.60 -40.59
C LEU A 68 11.37 -4.82 -39.47
N VAL A 69 11.38 -3.92 -38.49
CA VAL A 69 12.21 -4.03 -37.28
C VAL A 69 11.33 -3.88 -36.05
N THR A 70 11.50 -4.80 -35.10
CA THR A 70 10.80 -4.74 -33.81
C THR A 70 11.82 -4.59 -32.69
N ASP A 71 11.56 -3.67 -31.78
CA ASP A 71 12.25 -3.57 -30.49
C ASP A 71 11.25 -3.80 -29.35
N SER A 72 11.75 -4.30 -28.22
CA SER A 72 10.88 -4.61 -27.08
C SER A 72 11.56 -4.38 -25.74
N PHE A 73 10.75 -4.00 -24.75
CA PHE A 73 11.20 -3.87 -23.38
C PHE A 73 10.15 -4.38 -22.40
N ILE A 74 10.63 -4.89 -21.26
CA ILE A 74 9.75 -5.26 -20.15
C ILE A 74 9.36 -4.00 -19.39
N LEU A 75 8.06 -3.73 -19.35
CA LEU A 75 7.45 -2.76 -18.46
C LEU A 75 7.08 -3.45 -17.15
N THR A 76 7.55 -2.90 -16.04
CA THR A 76 7.12 -3.32 -14.70
C THR A 76 6.35 -2.18 -14.05
N VAL A 77 5.06 -2.40 -13.81
CA VAL A 77 4.19 -1.50 -13.07
C VAL A 77 4.23 -1.95 -11.61
N ASN A 78 4.83 -1.12 -10.76
CA ASN A 78 4.92 -1.38 -9.33
C ASN A 78 3.76 -0.70 -8.60
N GLY A 79 3.28 -1.34 -7.54
CA GLY A 79 2.39 -0.70 -6.58
C GLY A 79 3.11 0.42 -5.82
N PRO A 80 2.38 1.16 -4.97
CA PRO A 80 3.02 2.08 -4.01
C PRO A 80 4.10 1.31 -3.23
N ILE A 81 5.22 1.97 -2.96
CA ILE A 81 6.25 1.41 -2.07
C ILE A 81 5.60 1.29 -0.69
N GLN A 82 5.23 0.08 -0.31
CA GLN A 82 4.73 -0.18 1.02
C GLN A 82 5.94 -0.30 1.94
N THR A 83 6.20 0.76 2.71
CA THR A 83 7.19 0.72 3.79
C THR A 83 6.49 0.22 5.06
N ASN A 84 7.08 -0.76 5.74
CA ASN A 84 6.62 -1.13 7.07
C ASN A 84 6.99 0.01 8.02
N ALA A 85 5.98 0.68 8.54
CA ALA A 85 6.16 1.51 9.70
C ALA A 85 5.68 0.72 10.93
N MET A 86 6.58 0.53 11.90
CA MET A 86 6.23 -0.03 13.20
C MET A 86 6.05 1.10 14.20
N PHE A 87 4.94 1.05 14.91
CA PHE A 87 4.51 2.08 15.83
C PHE A 87 4.24 1.48 17.20
N PHE A 88 4.81 2.08 18.24
CA PHE A 88 4.73 1.56 19.60
C PHE A 88 3.99 2.53 20.51
N PHE A 89 3.05 2.03 21.32
CA PHE A 89 2.37 2.79 22.38
C PHE A 89 3.01 2.55 23.77
N GLY A 90 4.10 3.25 24.14
CA GLY A 90 4.83 3.02 25.41
C GLY A 90 4.64 4.08 26.52
N ASP A 91 4.85 3.67 27.79
CA ASP A 91 4.81 4.51 29.01
C ASP A 91 6.14 5.21 29.29
N GLY A 92 6.23 6.50 28.97
CA GLY A 92 7.32 7.36 29.38
C GLY A 92 8.17 7.87 28.22
N ALA A 93 7.79 9.04 27.72
CA ALA A 93 8.53 9.89 26.78
C ALA A 93 8.84 9.37 25.38
N ASP A 94 8.77 8.07 25.10
CA ASP A 94 9.17 7.53 23.79
C ASP A 94 8.01 6.82 23.08
N VAL A 95 7.14 7.61 22.46
CA VAL A 95 6.44 7.17 21.23
C VAL A 95 7.52 7.07 20.15
N GLN A 96 8.19 5.92 20.06
CA GLN A 96 9.21 5.72 19.04
C GLN A 96 8.53 5.25 17.75
N SER A 97 8.49 6.11 16.73
CA SER A 97 8.30 5.67 15.35
C SER A 97 9.60 5.00 14.90
N VAL A 98 9.58 3.67 14.77
CA VAL A 98 10.68 2.96 14.13
C VAL A 98 10.26 2.67 12.69
N THR A 99 10.61 3.57 11.78
CA THR A 99 10.61 3.24 10.35
C THR A 99 11.78 2.29 10.12
N LYS A 100 11.49 1.00 9.95
CA LYS A 100 12.50 0.02 9.56
C LYS A 100 12.29 -0.27 8.08
N ASP A 101 13.30 0.02 7.27
CA ASP A 101 13.36 -0.46 5.88
C ASP A 101 13.48 -2.00 5.92
N VAL A 102 12.34 -2.69 5.96
CA VAL A 102 12.28 -4.15 5.88
C VAL A 102 11.87 -4.50 4.46
N PRO A 103 12.69 -5.27 3.71
CA PRO A 103 12.50 -5.43 2.26
C PRO A 103 11.20 -6.08 1.76
N VAL A 104 10.26 -6.58 2.59
CA VAL A 104 9.17 -7.42 2.04
C VAL A 104 7.87 -7.62 2.87
N ALA A 105 7.48 -6.78 3.82
CA ALA A 105 6.13 -6.95 4.44
C ALA A 105 5.18 -5.81 4.01
N PRO A 106 3.94 -6.09 3.54
CA PRO A 106 3.04 -5.10 2.95
C PRO A 106 2.00 -4.56 3.95
N PHE A 107 2.41 -4.24 5.18
CA PHE A 107 1.46 -3.81 6.22
C PHE A 107 2.00 -2.72 7.16
N LEU A 108 1.10 -1.84 7.59
CA LEU A 108 1.36 -0.94 8.72
C LEU A 108 1.18 -1.73 10.01
N ARG A 109 2.18 -1.71 10.89
CA ARG A 109 2.08 -2.38 12.20
C ARG A 109 2.08 -1.38 13.34
N PHE A 110 1.20 -1.60 14.30
CA PHE A 110 1.23 -0.87 15.56
C PHE A 110 0.91 -1.77 16.76
N ASP A 111 1.57 -1.52 17.89
CA ASP A 111 1.49 -2.34 19.09
C ASP A 111 1.01 -1.49 20.28
N TYR A 112 -0.05 -1.95 20.96
CA TYR A 112 -0.62 -1.40 22.19
C TYR A 112 -0.12 -2.18 23.40
N PHE A 113 0.81 -1.59 24.15
CA PHE A 113 1.39 -2.19 25.35
C PHE A 113 0.41 -2.10 26.51
N THR A 114 -0.15 -3.24 26.92
CA THR A 114 -1.10 -3.25 28.04
C THR A 114 -0.36 -2.96 29.34
N ARG A 115 -0.74 -1.88 30.06
CA ARG A 115 -0.11 -1.50 31.34
C ARG A 115 -0.47 -2.43 32.49
N THR A 116 -1.58 -3.16 32.34
CA THR A 116 -2.13 -4.09 33.32
C THR A 116 -2.85 -5.20 32.57
N ARG A 117 -3.14 -6.30 33.27
CA ARG A 117 -3.92 -7.39 32.71
C ARG A 117 -5.34 -6.92 32.40
N PHE A 118 -5.79 -7.18 31.19
CA PHE A 118 -7.20 -7.03 30.82
C PHE A 118 -7.99 -8.21 31.41
N THR A 119 -9.12 -7.91 32.05
CA THR A 119 -10.06 -8.88 32.61
C THR A 119 -11.46 -8.47 32.18
N ASN A 120 -12.04 -9.17 31.21
CA ASN A 120 -13.24 -8.73 30.49
C ASN A 120 -13.13 -7.30 29.94
N GLY A 121 -11.92 -6.90 29.55
CA GLY A 121 -11.59 -5.54 29.14
C GLY A 121 -12.06 -5.17 27.74
N THR A 122 -11.97 -3.88 27.42
CA THR A 122 -12.32 -3.30 26.13
C THR A 122 -11.14 -2.52 25.55
N LEU A 123 -10.89 -2.63 24.26
CA LEU A 123 -9.94 -1.79 23.53
C LEU A 123 -10.63 -1.19 22.31
N VAL A 124 -10.60 0.14 22.20
CA VAL A 124 -11.09 0.89 21.04
C VAL A 124 -9.92 1.52 20.31
N ILE A 125 -9.84 1.30 19.00
CA ILE A 125 -8.88 1.97 18.11
C ILE A 125 -9.64 2.89 17.17
N SER A 126 -9.26 4.17 17.12
CA SER A 126 -9.76 5.12 16.13
C SER A 126 -8.67 5.44 15.11
N LEU A 127 -9.04 5.44 13.84
CA LEU A 127 -8.15 5.59 12.69
C LEU A 127 -8.54 6.84 11.89
N GLU A 128 -7.57 7.73 11.62
CA GLU A 128 -7.74 8.88 10.74
C GLU A 128 -6.76 8.79 9.57
N GLY A 129 -7.30 8.95 8.36
CA GLY A 129 -6.55 8.83 7.10
C GLY A 129 -6.40 7.39 6.59
N ILE A 130 -6.69 6.38 7.43
CA ILE A 130 -6.67 4.95 7.08
C ILE A 130 -7.94 4.28 7.58
N THR A 131 -8.38 3.22 6.89
CA THR A 131 -9.52 2.40 7.31
C THR A 131 -9.11 0.94 7.51
N ALA A 132 -9.76 0.28 8.46
CA ALA A 132 -9.65 -1.15 8.70
C ALA A 132 -10.59 -1.96 7.81
N THR A 133 -10.19 -3.18 7.47
CA THR A 133 -10.99 -4.19 6.77
C THR A 133 -10.73 -5.57 7.37
N THR A 134 -11.52 -6.57 6.97
CA THR A 134 -11.33 -7.96 7.42
C THR A 134 -10.05 -8.62 6.87
N SER A 135 -9.34 -7.95 5.97
CA SER A 135 -8.00 -8.38 5.52
C SER A 135 -6.91 -8.01 6.54
N ASP A 136 -7.21 -7.14 7.51
CA ASP A 136 -6.28 -6.75 8.56
C ASP A 136 -6.25 -7.79 9.68
N SER A 137 -5.21 -7.76 10.50
CA SER A 137 -4.98 -8.75 11.56
C SER A 137 -4.73 -8.09 12.90
N VAL A 138 -5.13 -8.79 13.95
CA VAL A 138 -4.90 -8.42 15.35
C VAL A 138 -4.30 -9.60 16.12
N ASN A 139 -3.41 -9.30 17.06
CA ASN A 139 -2.91 -10.26 18.04
C ASN A 139 -3.45 -9.91 19.43
N ILE A 140 -4.50 -10.61 19.84
CA ILE A 140 -5.01 -10.61 21.22
C ILE A 140 -5.04 -12.09 21.62
N ASP A 141 -4.00 -12.55 22.30
CA ASP A 141 -3.79 -13.98 22.61
C ASP A 141 -3.62 -14.88 21.37
N GLY A 142 -2.99 -14.34 20.32
CA GLY A 142 -2.75 -15.03 19.05
C GLY A 142 -3.19 -14.21 17.85
N TRP A 143 -2.45 -14.34 16.74
CA TRP A 143 -2.77 -13.66 15.48
C TRP A 143 -4.04 -14.23 14.85
N ARG A 144 -4.95 -13.35 14.48
CA ARG A 144 -6.14 -13.64 13.68
C ARG A 144 -6.53 -12.44 12.81
N SER A 145 -7.37 -12.70 11.80
CA SER A 145 -8.04 -11.62 11.08
C SER A 145 -8.99 -10.84 11.99
N ILE A 146 -9.16 -9.55 11.70
CA ILE A 146 -10.18 -8.72 12.33
C ILE A 146 -11.55 -9.15 11.83
N ASP A 147 -12.47 -9.42 12.76
CA ASP A 147 -13.83 -9.80 12.43
C ASP A 147 -14.65 -8.58 11.99
N ALA A 148 -15.57 -8.77 11.04
CA ALA A 148 -16.41 -7.68 10.54
C ALA A 148 -17.23 -7.00 11.65
N SER A 149 -17.58 -7.73 12.72
CA SER A 149 -18.29 -7.20 13.89
C SER A 149 -17.44 -6.28 14.77
N GLU A 150 -16.12 -6.33 14.63
CA GLU A 150 -15.18 -5.49 15.37
C GLU A 150 -14.93 -4.15 14.65
N ILE A 151 -15.43 -4.02 13.41
CA ILE A 151 -15.23 -2.86 12.55
C ILE A 151 -16.50 -2.00 12.53
N SER A 152 -16.36 -0.70 12.76
CA SER A 152 -17.44 0.29 12.66
C SER A 152 -16.96 1.58 12.01
N GLU A 153 -17.88 2.53 11.81
CA GLU A 153 -17.61 3.84 11.20
C GLU A 153 -16.88 3.71 9.85
N ASP A 154 -17.36 2.81 8.99
CA ASP A 154 -16.75 2.51 7.68
C ASP A 154 -15.25 2.17 7.74
N GLY A 155 -14.83 1.49 8.82
CA GLY A 155 -13.44 1.08 9.02
C GLY A 155 -12.62 2.08 9.83
N HIS A 156 -13.17 3.20 10.27
CA HIS A 156 -12.43 4.19 11.07
C HIS A 156 -12.39 3.82 12.56
N THR A 157 -13.16 2.84 13.02
CA THR A 157 -13.13 2.38 14.40
C THR A 157 -13.04 0.86 14.48
N LEU A 158 -12.16 0.38 15.36
CA LEU A 158 -12.10 -1.01 15.79
C LEU A 158 -12.50 -1.11 17.26
N THR A 159 -13.34 -2.08 17.62
CA THR A 159 -13.76 -2.33 19.00
C THR A 159 -13.58 -3.79 19.36
N PHE A 160 -12.74 -4.04 20.36
CA PHE A 160 -12.50 -5.36 20.94
C PHE A 160 -13.04 -5.40 22.36
N THR A 161 -13.79 -6.43 22.72
CA THR A 161 -14.41 -6.57 24.04
C THR A 161 -14.14 -7.97 24.61
N GLY A 162 -14.33 -8.15 25.91
CA GLY A 162 -14.12 -9.45 26.56
C GLY A 162 -12.66 -9.88 26.60
N ILE A 163 -11.72 -8.93 26.53
CA ILE A 163 -10.30 -9.20 26.50
C ILE A 163 -9.86 -9.73 27.87
N ASN A 164 -9.20 -10.89 27.90
CA ASN A 164 -8.71 -11.55 29.11
C ASN A 164 -7.20 -11.87 29.02
N PHE A 165 -6.42 -10.87 28.60
CA PHE A 165 -5.04 -11.04 28.15
C PHE A 165 -4.05 -10.16 28.94
N SER A 166 -2.79 -10.57 28.98
CA SER A 166 -1.67 -9.81 29.55
C SER A 166 -0.51 -9.86 28.56
N GLY A 167 -0.13 -8.71 28.03
CA GLY A 167 0.89 -8.60 26.98
C GLY A 167 0.55 -7.51 25.96
N ASP A 168 1.34 -7.42 24.90
CA ASP A 168 1.14 -6.41 23.88
C ASP A 168 0.05 -6.85 22.90
N ILE A 169 -0.86 -5.94 22.58
CA ILE A 169 -1.88 -6.14 21.55
C ILE A 169 -1.37 -5.53 20.26
N ALA A 170 -1.08 -6.36 19.26
CA ALA A 170 -0.50 -5.92 18.00
C ALA A 170 -1.51 -5.91 16.86
N PHE A 171 -1.33 -5.00 15.90
CA PHE A 171 -2.18 -4.85 14.73
C PHE A 171 -1.33 -4.81 13.47
N GLU A 172 -1.80 -5.46 12.41
CA GLU A 172 -1.23 -5.36 11.07
C GLU A 172 -2.33 -4.93 10.10
N MET A 173 -2.14 -3.78 9.46
CA MET A 173 -3.07 -3.23 8.47
C MET A 173 -2.56 -3.58 7.07
N HIS A 174 -3.20 -4.54 6.42
CA HIS A 174 -2.78 -5.16 5.16
C HIS A 174 -3.44 -4.51 3.95
N ASN A 175 -2.77 -4.61 2.80
CA ASN A 175 -3.30 -4.18 1.49
C ASN A 175 -3.78 -2.72 1.47
N LYS A 176 -3.05 -1.83 2.14
CA LYS A 176 -3.38 -0.41 2.22
C LYS A 176 -2.60 0.36 1.17
N THR A 177 -3.27 1.30 0.52
CA THR A 177 -2.62 2.31 -0.32
C THR A 177 -2.45 3.56 0.53
N TYR A 178 -1.20 3.93 0.82
CA TYR A 178 -0.89 5.15 1.55
C TYR A 178 -0.63 6.29 0.54
N SER A 179 -1.35 7.38 0.71
CA SER A 179 -1.01 8.66 0.07
C SER A 179 0.01 9.38 0.95
N GLU A 180 0.83 10.25 0.37
CA GLU A 180 1.65 11.17 1.17
C GLU A 180 0.73 11.98 2.11
N GLY A 181 1.09 12.05 3.39
CA GLY A 181 0.27 12.72 4.39
C GLY A 181 0.43 12.18 5.80
N THR A 182 -0.39 12.71 6.70
CA THR A 182 -0.39 12.40 8.12
C THR A 182 -1.56 11.51 8.49
N TYR A 183 -1.28 10.39 9.17
CA TYR A 183 -2.29 9.48 9.71
C TYR A 183 -2.25 9.52 11.23
N ILE A 184 -3.44 9.49 11.85
CA ILE A 184 -3.55 9.51 13.32
C ILE A 184 -4.22 8.22 13.78
N ILE A 185 -3.54 7.49 14.66
CA ILE A 185 -4.09 6.29 15.31
C ILE A 185 -4.24 6.60 16.78
N ARG A 186 -5.44 6.39 17.32
CA ARG A 186 -5.73 6.54 18.74
C ARG A 186 -6.15 5.21 19.35
N ALA A 187 -5.64 4.88 20.52
CA ALA A 187 -6.04 3.72 21.29
C ALA A 187 -6.65 4.16 22.63
N GLN A 188 -7.77 3.56 23.00
CA GLN A 188 -8.43 3.71 24.29
C GLN A 188 -8.65 2.32 24.89
N GLY A 189 -7.80 1.95 25.85
CA GLY A 189 -7.88 0.69 26.57
C GLY A 189 -8.56 0.83 27.94
N ASP A 190 -9.54 -0.01 28.21
CA ASP A 190 -10.21 -0.15 29.50
C ASP A 190 -9.98 -1.59 30.00
N ALA A 191 -9.13 -1.73 31.02
CA ALA A 191 -8.63 -3.04 31.44
C ALA A 191 -9.69 -3.91 32.12
N ASP A 192 -10.70 -3.32 32.75
CA ASP A 192 -11.79 -4.06 33.42
C ASP A 192 -13.12 -4.02 32.65
N GLY A 193 -13.12 -3.40 31.47
CA GLY A 193 -14.30 -3.25 30.63
C GLY A 193 -15.15 -2.07 31.11
N ILE A 194 -16.34 -1.88 30.52
CA ILE A 194 -17.15 -0.67 30.72
C ILE A 194 -17.36 -0.37 32.21
N GLY A 195 -16.72 0.70 32.70
CA GLY A 195 -16.72 1.06 34.12
C GLY A 195 -15.78 2.21 34.47
N THR A 196 -15.43 2.32 35.75
CA THR A 196 -14.54 3.38 36.25
C THR A 196 -13.46 2.87 37.21
N THR A 197 -13.32 1.55 37.39
CA THR A 197 -12.35 0.99 38.35
C THR A 197 -10.93 1.29 37.90
N TYR A 198 -10.67 1.22 36.59
CA TYR A 198 -9.46 1.74 35.96
C TYR A 198 -9.78 2.90 35.02
N SER A 199 -8.88 3.88 34.96
CA SER A 199 -8.99 4.98 33.99
C SER A 199 -8.61 4.47 32.60
N ALA A 200 -9.40 4.83 31.60
CA ALA A 200 -9.10 4.50 30.21
C ALA A 200 -7.74 5.07 29.81
N ASP A 201 -6.90 4.22 29.25
CA ASP A 201 -5.57 4.59 28.79
C ASP A 201 -5.64 5.07 27.34
N ASN A 202 -5.33 6.36 27.12
CA ASN A 202 -5.45 7.00 25.83
C ASN A 202 -4.06 7.23 25.21
N ARG A 203 -3.87 6.84 23.95
CA ARG A 203 -2.61 7.02 23.21
C ARG A 203 -2.88 7.50 21.80
N THR A 204 -1.94 8.28 21.26
CA THR A 204 -2.01 8.83 19.90
C THR A 204 -0.67 8.68 19.21
N ILE A 205 -0.65 8.27 17.95
CA ILE A 205 0.54 8.34 17.11
C ILE A 205 0.27 9.00 15.77
N THR A 206 1.28 9.72 15.28
CA THR A 206 1.29 10.43 14.01
C THR A 206 2.22 9.71 13.04
N VAL A 207 1.67 9.20 11.94
CA VAL A 207 2.43 8.53 10.87
C VAL A 207 2.56 9.50 9.72
N ASN A 208 3.79 9.74 9.23
CA ASN A 208 4.01 10.51 8.01
C ASN A 208 4.46 9.56 6.91
N ALA A 209 3.60 9.36 5.91
CA ALA A 209 3.99 8.68 4.68
C ALA A 209 4.66 9.69 3.75
N LYS A 210 5.77 9.28 3.12
CA LYS A 210 6.51 10.04 2.11
C LYS A 210 6.45 9.33 0.77
#